data_AF-A0AA38R9W8-F1
#
_entry.id   AF-A0AA38R9W8-F1
#
_cell.length_a   1.000
_cell.length_b   1.000
_cell.length_c   1.000
_cell.angle_alpha   90.00
_cell.angle_beta   90.00
_cell.angle_gamma   90.00
#
_symmetry.space_group_name_H-M   'P 1'
#
loop_
_entity.id
_entity.type
_entity.pdbx_description
1 polymer ?
#
loop_
_entity_poly.entity_id
_entity_poly.type
_entity_poly.pdbx_seq_one_letter_code
_entity_poly.pdbx_strand_id
1 'polypeptide(L)'
;MLHLKAVLLALAAGQLGIAIPSGTSETTAGATTKYCDVSTTICYAEYTSPANVIYRIALPDTATTASPFDILLQIIAPRTVGWAAVAWGGQMAYNPLTVAWPNGNSTIVSSRRATGHILPGTYPGATYATLPGSKTNATHWQLDVLCSGCSQWTDQNGKAVALNPAGTSVPLAYGSSVRAVTDPSNNASRFSAHDSKGRWLQDLNSAKIANFTSLVHAYANAVEVSAT
;
A
#
# COMPACT_ATOMS: atom_id res chain seq x y z
N MET A 1 -54.33 -52.01 23.80
CA MET A 1 -54.16 -51.11 24.96
C MET A 1 -52.73 -51.32 25.46
N LEU A 2 -51.75 -50.68 24.84
CA LEU A 2 -51.20 -49.35 25.16
C LEU A 2 -50.45 -49.34 26.51
N HIS A 3 -49.18 -48.94 26.45
CA HIS A 3 -48.24 -48.50 27.52
C HIS A 3 -47.28 -49.57 28.08
N LEU A 4 -45.99 -49.32 28.34
CA LEU A 4 -45.03 -48.26 28.02
C LEU A 4 -43.70 -48.80 28.61
N LYS A 5 -42.65 -49.05 27.81
CA LYS A 5 -41.34 -49.46 28.36
C LYS A 5 -40.47 -48.22 28.53
N ALA A 6 -40.18 -47.87 29.78
CA ALA A 6 -39.18 -46.89 30.16
C ALA A 6 -37.79 -47.41 29.80
N VAL A 7 -37.02 -46.62 29.05
CA VAL A 7 -35.58 -46.81 28.89
C VAL A 7 -34.90 -45.54 29.38
N LEU A 8 -34.13 -45.73 30.45
CA LEU A 8 -33.25 -44.73 31.05
C LEU A 8 -32.09 -44.49 30.06
N LEU A 9 -31.94 -43.26 29.55
CA LEU A 9 -30.81 -42.87 28.72
C LEU A 9 -29.88 -41.95 29.52
N ALA A 10 -28.64 -42.40 29.70
CA ALA A 10 -27.59 -41.68 30.40
C ALA A 10 -27.20 -40.38 29.67
N LEU A 11 -27.03 -39.29 30.42
CA LEU A 11 -26.45 -38.05 29.90
C LEU A 11 -24.94 -38.22 29.71
N ALA A 12 -24.48 -38.17 28.46
CA ALA A 12 -23.09 -37.86 28.12
C ALA A 12 -23.02 -36.40 27.65
N ALA A 13 -22.39 -35.54 28.44
CA ALA A 13 -22.08 -34.17 28.03
C ALA A 13 -20.91 -34.20 27.04
N GLY A 14 -21.20 -34.01 25.75
CA GLY A 14 -20.18 -33.77 24.73
C GLY A 14 -19.83 -32.28 24.70
N GLN A 15 -18.59 -31.92 25.07
CA GLN A 15 -18.05 -30.60 24.78
C GLN A 15 -17.88 -30.43 23.26
N LEU A 16 -18.69 -29.55 22.68
CA LEU A 16 -18.45 -28.98 21.35
C LEU A 16 -17.26 -28.01 21.44
N GLY A 17 -16.07 -28.50 21.10
CA GLY A 17 -14.93 -27.64 20.81
C GLY A 17 -15.18 -26.90 19.50
N ILE A 18 -15.58 -25.63 19.59
CA ILE A 18 -15.62 -24.73 18.43
C ILE A 18 -14.17 -24.32 18.14
N ALA A 19 -13.56 -24.97 17.14
CA ALA A 19 -12.31 -24.50 16.57
C ALA A 19 -12.62 -23.17 15.84
N ILE A 20 -12.20 -22.05 16.42
CA ILE A 20 -12.19 -20.76 15.75
C ILE A 20 -11.11 -20.85 14.67
N PRO A 21 -11.42 -20.68 13.38
CA PRO A 21 -10.38 -20.61 12.37
C PRO A 21 -9.61 -19.31 12.60
N SER A 22 -8.36 -19.43 13.02
CA SER A 22 -7.39 -18.34 12.97
C SER A 22 -7.33 -17.86 11.51
N GLY A 23 -7.85 -16.66 11.25
CA GLY A 23 -7.91 -16.08 9.91
C GLY A 23 -6.51 -15.97 9.32
N THR A 24 -6.15 -16.93 8.48
CA THR A 24 -5.00 -16.82 7.59
C THR A 24 -5.31 -15.72 6.60
N SER A 25 -4.47 -14.68 6.56
CA SER A 25 -4.56 -13.67 5.51
C SER A 25 -4.31 -14.37 4.17
N GLU A 26 -5.39 -14.63 3.44
CA GLU A 26 -5.31 -15.17 2.09
C GLU A 26 -4.51 -14.20 1.23
N THR A 27 -3.39 -14.68 0.70
CA THR A 27 -2.65 -13.99 -0.35
C THR A 27 -3.39 -14.29 -1.65
N THR A 28 -4.39 -13.49 -2.00
CA THR A 28 -4.90 -13.50 -3.37
C THR A 28 -3.77 -13.00 -4.26
N ALA A 29 -3.29 -13.83 -5.18
CA ALA A 29 -2.37 -13.43 -6.23
C ALA A 29 -3.07 -12.41 -7.13
N GLY A 30 -3.05 -11.14 -6.74
CA GLY A 30 -3.46 -10.05 -7.61
C GLY A 30 -2.48 -9.95 -8.76
N ALA A 31 -2.97 -10.09 -10.00
CA ALA A 31 -2.13 -9.95 -11.17
C ALA A 31 -1.59 -8.51 -11.24
N THR A 32 -0.27 -8.37 -11.28
CA THR A 32 0.38 -7.12 -11.66
C THR A 32 0.25 -6.93 -13.17
N THR A 33 -0.14 -5.75 -13.62
CA THR A 33 -0.22 -5.37 -15.04
C THR A 33 0.76 -4.24 -15.36
N LYS A 34 1.17 -4.09 -16.62
CA LYS A 34 2.01 -2.97 -17.04
C LYS A 34 1.13 -1.81 -17.49
N TYR A 35 1.39 -0.61 -16.99
CA TYR A 35 0.73 0.63 -17.41
C TYR A 35 1.79 1.65 -17.85
N CYS A 36 1.65 2.24 -19.04
CA CYS A 36 2.56 3.30 -19.49
C CYS A 36 1.80 4.60 -19.69
N ASP A 37 2.19 5.62 -18.94
CA ASP A 37 1.60 6.95 -19.04
C ASP A 37 2.18 7.66 -20.28
N VAL A 38 1.30 8.01 -21.22
CA VAL A 38 1.70 8.66 -22.47
C VAL A 38 2.24 10.07 -22.27
N SER A 39 1.83 10.76 -21.20
CA SER A 39 2.21 12.15 -20.94
C SER A 39 3.61 12.27 -20.36
N THR A 40 3.99 11.32 -19.49
CA THR A 40 5.31 11.29 -18.85
C THR A 40 6.26 10.29 -19.49
N THR A 41 5.75 9.41 -20.36
CA THR A 41 6.44 8.23 -20.92
C THR A 41 6.92 7.21 -19.88
N ILE A 42 6.45 7.34 -18.63
CA ILE A 42 6.82 6.45 -17.53
C ILE A 42 5.93 5.20 -17.57
N CYS A 43 6.56 4.04 -17.56
CA CYS A 43 5.88 2.76 -17.37
C CYS A 43 5.95 2.31 -15.91
N TYR A 44 4.85 1.79 -15.42
CA TYR A 44 4.64 1.30 -14.08
C TYR A 44 4.21 -0.16 -14.11
N ALA A 45 4.51 -0.85 -13.01
CA ALA A 45 3.83 -2.06 -12.64
C ALA A 45 2.64 -1.69 -11.73
N GLU A 46 1.44 -2.13 -12.09
CA GLU A 46 0.16 -1.72 -11.53
C GLU A 46 -0.52 -2.86 -10.77
N TYR A 47 -1.12 -2.54 -9.64
CA TYR A 47 -2.05 -3.38 -8.90
C TYR A 47 -3.31 -2.58 -8.54
N THR A 48 -4.49 -3.19 -8.72
CA THR A 48 -5.77 -2.61 -8.29
C THR A 48 -6.35 -3.42 -7.12
N SER A 49 -6.60 -2.74 -6.00
CA SER A 49 -7.21 -3.34 -4.82
C SER A 49 -8.74 -3.54 -4.99
N PRO A 50 -9.38 -4.38 -4.16
CA PRO A 50 -10.84 -4.54 -4.13
C PRO A 50 -11.61 -3.24 -3.81
N ALA A 51 -10.95 -2.24 -3.20
CA ALA A 51 -11.52 -0.92 -2.95
C ALA A 51 -11.37 0.03 -4.17
N ASN A 52 -10.96 -0.49 -5.33
CA ASN A 52 -10.63 0.26 -6.55
C ASN A 52 -9.54 1.32 -6.36
N VAL A 53 -8.66 1.14 -5.36
CA VAL A 53 -7.42 1.92 -5.25
C VAL A 53 -6.37 1.27 -6.14
N ILE A 54 -5.79 2.06 -7.04
CA ILE A 54 -4.72 1.68 -7.96
C ILE A 54 -3.38 2.08 -7.33
N TYR A 55 -2.44 1.14 -7.32
CA TYR A 55 -1.07 1.33 -6.88
C TYR A 55 -0.15 1.06 -8.06
N ARG A 56 0.71 2.02 -8.39
CA ARG A 56 1.64 1.96 -9.51
C ARG A 56 3.05 2.22 -9.03
N ILE A 57 3.98 1.34 -9.40
CA ILE A 57 5.37 1.39 -8.97
C ILE A 57 6.27 1.40 -10.21
N ALA A 58 7.25 2.30 -10.22
CA ALA A 58 8.34 2.30 -11.18
C ALA A 58 9.69 2.45 -10.45
N LEU A 59 10.70 1.75 -10.95
CA LEU A 59 12.04 1.65 -10.36
C LEU A 59 13.12 1.97 -11.41
N PRO A 60 14.32 2.42 -11.00
CA PRO A 60 15.48 2.43 -11.88
C PRO A 60 15.79 1.01 -12.38
N ASP A 61 16.13 0.86 -13.67
CA ASP A 61 16.63 -0.40 -14.22
C ASP A 61 17.93 -0.88 -13.55
N THR A 62 18.75 0.06 -13.11
CA THR A 62 19.97 -0.13 -12.31
C THR A 62 19.72 -0.55 -10.85
N ALA A 63 18.48 -0.61 -10.38
CA ALA A 63 18.17 -1.00 -9.00
C ALA A 63 18.67 -2.43 -8.69
N THR A 64 19.36 -2.57 -7.57
CA THR A 64 19.86 -3.85 -7.02
C THR A 64 19.57 -3.95 -5.52
N THR A 65 19.77 -5.12 -4.92
CA THR A 65 19.68 -5.30 -3.46
C THR A 65 20.91 -4.78 -2.69
N ALA A 66 21.97 -4.36 -3.39
CA ALA A 66 23.22 -3.94 -2.77
C ALA A 66 23.15 -2.53 -2.17
N SER A 67 22.25 -1.68 -2.70
CA SER A 67 22.08 -0.29 -2.28
C SER A 67 20.61 0.11 -2.27
N PRO A 68 20.19 1.06 -1.42
CA PRO A 68 18.89 1.73 -1.57
C PRO A 68 18.71 2.31 -2.97
N PHE A 69 17.46 2.40 -3.40
CA PHE A 69 17.05 2.99 -4.67
C PHE A 69 15.73 3.72 -4.48
N ASP A 70 15.54 4.77 -5.26
CA ASP A 70 14.30 5.53 -5.22
C ASP A 70 13.16 4.75 -5.89
N ILE A 71 11.95 4.97 -5.40
CA ILE A 71 10.73 4.37 -5.92
C ILE A 71 9.80 5.48 -6.36
N LEU A 72 9.40 5.48 -7.63
CA LEU A 72 8.30 6.30 -8.08
C LEU A 72 7.00 5.57 -7.78
N LEU A 73 6.18 6.17 -6.93
CA LEU A 73 4.89 5.64 -6.50
C LEU A 73 3.77 6.55 -7.00
N GLN A 74 2.74 5.93 -7.57
CA GLN A 74 1.46 6.55 -7.82
C GLN A 74 0.34 5.79 -7.10
N ILE A 75 -0.51 6.53 -6.38
CA ILE A 75 -1.73 6.01 -5.75
C ILE A 75 -2.92 6.78 -6.34
N ILE A 76 -3.85 6.08 -6.98
CA ILE A 76 -5.10 6.68 -7.48
C ILE A 76 -6.25 6.01 -6.74
N ALA A 77 -7.08 6.80 -6.07
CA ALA A 77 -8.18 6.27 -5.28
C ALA A 77 -9.48 7.06 -5.55
N PRO A 78 -10.65 6.39 -5.50
CA PRO A 78 -11.94 7.08 -5.57
C PRO A 78 -12.07 8.14 -4.48
N ARG A 79 -12.85 9.20 -4.72
CA ARG A 79 -13.13 10.24 -3.70
C ARG A 79 -13.85 9.74 -2.45
N THR A 80 -14.44 8.54 -2.51
CA THR A 80 -15.02 7.85 -1.36
C THR A 80 -13.97 7.27 -0.42
N VAL A 81 -12.71 7.15 -0.84
CA VAL A 81 -11.58 6.70 -0.01
C VAL A 81 -10.96 7.92 0.66
N GLY A 82 -11.05 7.99 1.98
CA GLY A 82 -10.50 9.08 2.79
C GLY A 82 -8.99 9.02 2.98
N TRP A 83 -8.40 7.83 2.95
CA TRP A 83 -6.95 7.62 2.87
C TRP A 83 -6.62 6.23 2.32
N ALA A 84 -5.45 6.10 1.70
CA ALA A 84 -4.89 4.83 1.26
C ALA A 84 -3.40 4.72 1.59
N ALA A 85 -2.88 3.50 1.67
CA ALA A 85 -1.53 3.23 2.10
C ALA A 85 -0.91 2.02 1.41
N VAL A 86 0.42 2.02 1.35
CA VAL A 86 1.28 0.89 0.97
C VAL A 86 2.20 0.56 2.14
N ALA A 87 2.36 -0.72 2.44
CA ALA A 87 3.36 -1.26 3.35
C ALA A 87 4.43 -2.01 2.54
N TRP A 88 5.63 -1.44 2.50
CA TRP A 88 6.69 -1.88 1.58
C TRP A 88 7.24 -3.28 1.90
N GLY A 89 7.13 -3.74 3.15
CA GLY A 89 7.53 -5.10 3.54
C GLY A 89 6.37 -6.10 3.61
N GLY A 90 5.23 -5.81 2.98
CA GLY A 90 4.10 -6.74 2.94
C GLY A 90 3.30 -6.89 4.24
N GLN A 91 3.63 -6.12 5.28
CA GLN A 91 2.88 -6.10 6.54
C GLN A 91 3.00 -4.76 7.26
N MET A 92 2.00 -4.46 8.10
CA MET A 92 1.89 -3.17 8.80
C MET A 92 3.02 -2.94 9.82
N ALA A 93 3.34 -3.97 10.61
CA ALA A 93 4.33 -3.84 11.67
C ALA A 93 5.75 -3.88 11.10
N TYR A 94 6.60 -3.02 11.64
CA TYR A 94 8.05 -2.95 11.41
C TYR A 94 8.50 -2.67 9.98
N ASN A 95 7.62 -2.24 9.09
CA ASN A 95 7.97 -1.81 7.73
C ASN A 95 7.67 -0.33 7.51
N PRO A 96 8.37 0.31 6.55
CA PRO A 96 7.97 1.61 6.04
C PRO A 96 6.56 1.52 5.46
N LEU A 97 5.75 2.51 5.82
CA LEU A 97 4.40 2.69 5.32
C LEU A 97 4.32 4.04 4.62
N THR A 98 3.86 4.06 3.39
CA THR A 98 3.46 5.30 2.71
C THR A 98 1.96 5.45 2.86
N VAL A 99 1.50 6.49 3.53
CA VAL A 99 0.07 6.79 3.71
C VAL A 99 -0.25 8.09 2.97
N ALA A 100 -1.38 8.14 2.28
CA ALA A 100 -1.77 9.27 1.43
C ALA A 100 -3.26 9.58 1.54
N TRP A 101 -3.62 10.85 1.34
CA TRP A 101 -5.01 11.32 1.33
C TRP A 101 -5.15 12.62 0.54
N PRO A 102 -6.36 12.97 0.07
CA PRO A 102 -6.63 14.24 -0.60
C PRO A 102 -6.60 15.41 0.38
N ASN A 103 -6.08 16.55 -0.08
CA ASN A 103 -6.15 17.83 0.62
C ASN A 103 -6.33 18.97 -0.39
N GLY A 104 -7.52 19.56 -0.42
CA GLY A 104 -7.89 20.55 -1.43
C GLY A 104 -7.79 19.98 -2.85
N ASN A 105 -7.04 20.66 -3.72
CA ASN A 105 -6.83 20.26 -5.11
C ASN A 105 -5.64 19.31 -5.31
N SER A 106 -4.91 18.96 -4.25
CA SER A 106 -3.76 18.05 -4.30
C SER A 106 -3.92 16.93 -3.27
N THR A 107 -2.82 16.27 -2.93
CA THR A 107 -2.74 15.17 -1.98
C THR A 107 -1.56 15.35 -1.04
N ILE A 108 -1.69 14.83 0.17
CA ILE A 108 -0.60 14.76 1.15
C ILE A 108 -0.11 13.33 1.24
N VAL A 109 1.20 13.17 1.37
CA VAL A 109 1.88 11.91 1.69
C VAL A 109 2.46 11.97 3.10
N SER A 110 2.48 10.82 3.75
CA SER A 110 2.96 10.66 5.11
C SER A 110 3.84 9.43 5.23
N SER A 111 5.07 9.64 5.71
CA SER A 111 6.01 8.58 6.06
C SER A 111 5.67 8.02 7.42
N ARG A 112 5.31 6.73 7.48
CA ARG A 112 4.82 6.09 8.69
C ARG A 112 5.51 4.76 8.99
N ARG A 113 5.49 4.37 10.26
CA ARG A 113 5.91 3.03 10.71
C ARG A 113 5.17 2.68 12.01
N ALA A 114 4.78 1.42 12.16
CA ALA A 114 4.21 0.90 13.40
C ALA A 114 5.08 -0.24 13.96
N THR A 115 5.01 -0.46 15.27
CA THR A 115 5.64 -1.61 15.95
C THR A 115 4.63 -2.73 16.24
N GLY A 116 3.41 -2.62 15.71
CA GLY A 116 2.32 -3.56 15.92
C GLY A 116 1.03 -3.05 15.26
N HIS A 117 -0.12 -3.62 15.64
CA HIS A 117 -1.43 -3.18 15.16
C HIS A 117 -1.95 -1.96 15.94
N ILE A 118 -1.19 -0.87 15.89
CA ILE A 118 -1.49 0.42 16.51
C ILE A 118 -1.37 1.53 15.47
N LEU A 119 -1.88 2.73 15.76
CA LEU A 119 -1.73 3.88 14.88
C LEU A 119 -0.23 4.09 14.54
N PRO A 120 0.16 4.05 13.26
CA PRO A 120 1.54 4.28 12.87
C PRO A 120 2.05 5.68 13.24
N GLY A 121 3.22 5.74 13.87
CA GLY A 121 3.96 6.98 14.11
C GLY A 121 4.68 7.46 12.86
N THR A 122 5.23 8.67 12.89
CA THR A 122 6.07 9.20 11.82
C THR A 122 7.34 8.36 11.65
N TYR A 123 7.80 8.20 10.41
CA TYR A 123 9.00 7.43 10.08
C TYR A 123 10.02 8.30 9.34
N PRO A 124 11.17 8.63 9.95
CA PRO A 124 12.17 9.49 9.32
C PRO A 124 13.06 8.76 8.31
N GLY A 125 12.98 7.42 8.22
CA GLY A 125 13.83 6.64 7.31
C GLY A 125 13.38 6.66 5.84
N ALA A 126 12.29 7.36 5.52
CA ALA A 126 11.87 7.61 4.15
C ALA A 126 11.42 9.06 3.97
N THR A 127 11.78 9.66 2.83
CA THR A 127 11.41 11.01 2.40
C THR A 127 10.69 10.95 1.07
N TYR A 128 9.83 11.94 0.82
CA TYR A 128 8.97 11.98 -0.36
C TYR A 128 9.04 13.33 -1.03
N ALA A 129 9.27 13.34 -2.34
CA ALA A 129 9.08 14.50 -3.19
C ALA A 129 7.76 14.34 -3.94
N THR A 130 6.79 15.20 -3.65
CA THR A 130 5.49 15.25 -4.35
C THR A 130 5.70 15.79 -5.77
N LEU A 131 5.13 15.10 -6.75
CA LEU A 131 5.23 15.41 -8.17
C LEU A 131 3.95 16.08 -8.70
N PRO A 132 4.03 16.83 -9.82
CA PRO A 132 2.92 17.63 -10.34
C PRO A 132 1.62 16.87 -10.66
N GLY A 133 1.65 15.55 -10.89
CA GLY A 133 0.42 14.77 -11.08
C GLY A 133 -0.40 14.54 -9.81
N SER A 134 0.10 14.95 -8.64
CA SER A 134 -0.62 14.86 -7.37
C SER A 134 -1.80 15.83 -7.35
N LYS A 135 -3.01 15.30 -7.55
CA LYS A 135 -4.22 16.10 -7.76
C LYS A 135 -5.47 15.44 -7.22
N THR A 136 -6.49 16.26 -7.02
CA THR A 136 -7.81 15.81 -6.58
C THR A 136 -8.88 16.37 -7.51
N ASN A 137 -9.77 15.51 -8.02
CA ASN A 137 -10.89 15.90 -8.87
C ASN A 137 -12.22 15.35 -8.31
N ALA A 138 -13.31 15.45 -9.09
CA ALA A 138 -14.65 15.04 -8.66
C ALA A 138 -14.80 13.53 -8.37
N THR A 139 -13.98 12.68 -9.01
CA THR A 139 -14.13 11.22 -8.94
C THR A 139 -12.98 10.53 -8.22
N HIS A 140 -11.77 11.07 -8.33
CA HIS A 140 -10.56 10.48 -7.74
C HIS A 140 -9.66 11.54 -7.10
N TRP A 141 -8.80 11.05 -6.22
CA TRP A 141 -7.55 11.72 -5.88
C TRP A 141 -6.38 10.85 -6.29
N GLN A 142 -5.28 11.50 -6.62
CA GLN A 142 -4.07 10.89 -7.12
C GLN A 142 -2.88 11.50 -6.38
N LEU A 143 -2.04 10.63 -5.81
CA LEU A 143 -0.73 10.98 -5.29
C LEU A 143 0.34 10.45 -6.25
N ASP A 144 1.28 11.31 -6.63
CA ASP A 144 2.48 10.96 -7.36
C ASP A 144 3.69 11.44 -6.57
N VAL A 145 4.56 10.51 -6.16
CA VAL A 145 5.72 10.82 -5.32
C VAL A 145 6.96 10.04 -5.73
N LEU A 146 8.11 10.67 -5.66
CA LEU A 146 9.39 9.98 -5.57
C LEU A 146 9.68 9.69 -4.10
N CYS A 147 9.78 8.41 -3.73
CA CYS A 147 10.19 7.99 -2.39
C CYS A 147 11.68 7.60 -2.37
N SER A 148 12.44 8.26 -1.51
CA SER A 148 13.78 7.84 -1.11
C SER A 148 13.71 7.14 0.25
N GLY A 149 14.38 5.99 0.38
CA GLY A 149 14.37 5.19 1.63
C GLY A 149 13.20 4.22 1.78
N CYS A 150 12.31 4.10 0.79
CA CYS A 150 11.27 3.07 0.78
C CYS A 150 11.78 1.66 0.43
N SER A 151 12.93 1.55 -0.25
CA SER A 151 13.43 0.25 -0.74
C SER A 151 14.29 -0.52 0.25
N GLN A 152 14.75 0.11 1.34
CA GLN A 152 15.55 -0.52 2.37
C GLN A 152 15.26 0.09 3.75
N TRP A 153 15.16 -0.76 4.78
CA TRP A 153 14.92 -0.36 6.16
C TRP A 153 15.51 -1.38 7.14
N THR A 154 15.39 -1.13 8.45
CA THR A 154 15.73 -2.09 9.49
C THR A 154 14.47 -2.79 10.00
N ASP A 155 14.48 -4.10 10.19
CA ASP A 155 13.36 -4.83 10.80
C ASP A 155 13.27 -4.62 12.32
N GLN A 156 12.43 -5.41 13.01
CA GLN A 156 12.25 -5.35 14.46
C GLN A 156 13.53 -5.66 15.27
N ASN A 157 14.46 -6.40 14.68
CA ASN A 157 15.71 -6.84 15.31
C ASN A 157 16.90 -5.96 14.88
N GLY A 158 16.64 -4.86 14.16
CA GLY A 158 17.69 -3.99 13.63
C GLY A 158 18.40 -4.54 12.39
N LYS A 159 17.93 -5.65 11.82
CA LYS A 159 18.53 -6.23 10.61
C LYS A 159 18.09 -5.46 9.37
N ALA A 160 19.03 -5.16 8.47
CA ALA A 160 18.72 -4.56 7.18
C ALA A 160 17.83 -5.49 6.34
N VAL A 161 16.74 -4.94 5.83
CA VAL A 161 15.80 -5.56 4.88
C VAL A 161 15.71 -4.66 3.67
N ALA A 162 15.75 -5.24 2.48
CA ALA A 162 15.62 -4.52 1.23
C ALA A 162 14.61 -5.22 0.32
N LEU A 163 13.93 -4.43 -0.50
CA LEU A 163 13.19 -4.96 -1.64
C LEU A 163 14.15 -5.62 -2.62
N ASN A 164 13.74 -6.74 -3.22
CA ASN A 164 14.45 -7.33 -4.35
C ASN A 164 13.88 -6.75 -5.66
N PRO A 165 14.56 -5.81 -6.33
CA PRO A 165 14.05 -5.19 -7.55
C PRO A 165 14.05 -6.16 -8.75
N ALA A 166 14.73 -7.31 -8.66
CA ALA A 166 14.65 -8.38 -9.67
C ALA A 166 13.57 -9.43 -9.32
N GLY A 167 12.86 -9.26 -8.21
CA GLY A 167 11.80 -10.17 -7.78
C GLY A 167 10.54 -10.01 -8.62
N THR A 168 10.01 -11.12 -9.12
CA THR A 168 8.75 -11.18 -9.87
C THR A 168 7.52 -11.42 -8.98
N SER A 169 7.75 -11.60 -7.67
CA SER A 169 6.71 -11.93 -6.69
C SER A 169 7.08 -11.38 -5.31
N VAL A 170 7.25 -10.06 -5.22
CA VAL A 170 7.61 -9.36 -3.98
C VAL A 170 6.35 -9.03 -3.18
N PRO A 171 6.20 -9.48 -1.92
CA PRO A 171 5.00 -9.23 -1.15
C PRO A 171 4.92 -7.76 -0.71
N LEU A 172 3.88 -7.07 -1.16
CA LEU A 172 3.47 -5.75 -0.67
C LEU A 172 2.10 -5.86 0.00
N ALA A 173 1.75 -4.89 0.83
CA ALA A 173 0.42 -4.82 1.44
C ALA A 173 -0.17 -3.43 1.32
N TYR A 174 -1.50 -3.36 1.29
CA TYR A 174 -2.24 -2.11 1.24
C TYR A 174 -3.19 -1.99 2.42
N GLY A 175 -3.56 -0.75 2.72
CA GLY A 175 -4.68 -0.41 3.59
C GLY A 175 -5.38 0.82 3.05
N SER A 176 -6.70 0.89 3.19
CA SER A 176 -7.49 2.07 2.85
C SER A 176 -8.71 2.19 3.74
N SER A 177 -9.21 3.40 3.93
CA SER A 177 -10.45 3.66 4.67
C SER A 177 -11.29 4.69 3.94
N VAL A 178 -12.60 4.58 4.09
CA VAL A 178 -13.54 5.63 3.64
C VAL A 178 -13.55 6.83 4.58
N ARG A 179 -13.05 6.69 5.80
CA ARG A 179 -12.98 7.76 6.79
C ARG A 179 -11.78 8.67 6.50
N ALA A 180 -12.02 9.98 6.43
CA ALA A 180 -10.96 10.97 6.32
C ALA A 180 -10.01 10.94 7.54
N VAL A 181 -8.80 11.44 7.33
CA VAL A 181 -7.85 11.72 8.42
C VAL A 181 -8.36 12.90 9.27
N THR A 182 -7.86 13.04 10.51
CA THR A 182 -8.35 14.04 11.47
C THR A 182 -8.01 15.48 11.05
N ASP A 183 -6.82 15.69 10.51
CA ASP A 183 -6.31 16.97 10.01
C ASP A 183 -5.64 16.73 8.65
N PRO A 184 -6.35 16.96 7.53
CA PRO A 184 -5.84 16.68 6.19
C PRO A 184 -4.63 17.54 5.77
N SER A 185 -4.41 18.68 6.42
CA SER A 185 -3.29 19.58 6.09
C SER A 185 -1.96 19.16 6.74
N ASN A 186 -2.03 18.31 7.76
CA ASN A 186 -0.89 17.89 8.56
C ASN A 186 -0.44 16.49 8.17
N ASN A 187 0.76 16.33 7.61
CA ASN A 187 1.27 15.01 7.24
C ASN A 187 1.49 14.06 8.44
N ALA A 188 1.49 14.57 9.68
CA ALA A 188 1.51 13.78 10.91
C ALA A 188 0.09 13.47 11.46
N SER A 189 -0.97 13.75 10.68
CA SER A 189 -2.37 13.53 11.03
C SER A 189 -2.66 12.20 11.70
N ARG A 190 -3.63 12.17 12.62
CA ARG A 190 -4.23 10.92 13.08
C ARG A 190 -5.23 10.42 12.06
N PHE A 191 -5.42 9.11 12.03
CA PHE A 191 -6.40 8.46 11.16
C PHE A 191 -6.92 7.18 11.82
N SER A 192 -8.08 6.73 11.36
CA SER A 192 -8.72 5.50 11.86
C SER A 192 -8.11 4.25 11.20
N ALA A 193 -8.45 3.05 11.69
CA ALA A 193 -8.05 1.81 11.04
C ALA A 193 -8.62 1.69 9.61
N HIS A 194 -7.96 0.92 8.76
CA HIS A 194 -8.42 0.63 7.39
C HIS A 194 -9.75 -0.14 7.40
N ASP A 195 -10.63 0.18 6.46
CA ASP A 195 -11.84 -0.61 6.16
C ASP A 195 -11.52 -1.74 5.17
N SER A 196 -10.55 -1.52 4.28
CA SER A 196 -10.05 -2.51 3.32
C SER A 196 -8.54 -2.64 3.43
N LYS A 197 -8.04 -3.88 3.55
CA LYS A 197 -6.61 -4.22 3.58
C LYS A 197 -6.36 -5.53 2.86
N GLY A 198 -5.14 -5.73 2.44
CA GLY A 198 -4.74 -6.99 1.81
C GLY A 198 -3.26 -6.99 1.47
N ARG A 199 -2.82 -8.11 0.88
CA ARG A 199 -1.49 -8.31 0.32
C ARG A 199 -1.62 -8.57 -1.17
N TRP A 200 -0.58 -8.21 -1.91
CA TRP A 200 -0.41 -8.65 -3.29
C TRP A 200 1.06 -9.00 -3.55
N LEU A 201 1.27 -9.77 -4.61
CA LEU A 201 2.60 -10.12 -5.10
C LEU A 201 2.93 -9.18 -6.25
N GLN A 202 3.91 -8.31 -6.03
CA GLN A 202 4.35 -7.32 -6.99
C GLN A 202 5.49 -7.86 -7.84
N ASP A 203 5.35 -7.80 -9.16
CA ASP A 203 6.50 -7.97 -10.06
C ASP A 203 7.29 -6.65 -10.12
N LEU A 204 8.34 -6.53 -9.30
CA LEU A 204 9.23 -5.37 -9.31
C LEU A 204 10.21 -5.38 -10.47
N ASN A 205 10.49 -6.55 -11.07
CA ASN A 205 11.33 -6.62 -12.25
C ASN A 205 10.64 -5.95 -13.45
N SER A 206 9.32 -6.12 -13.59
CA SER A 206 8.50 -5.42 -14.60
C SER A 206 8.37 -3.91 -14.36
N ALA A 207 8.62 -3.45 -13.13
CA ALA A 207 8.55 -2.04 -12.73
C ALA A 207 9.80 -1.24 -13.14
N LYS A 208 10.86 -1.92 -13.60
CA LYS A 208 12.11 -1.27 -14.00
C LYS A 208 11.94 -0.47 -15.28
N ILE A 209 12.43 0.77 -15.27
CA ILE A 209 12.48 1.64 -16.44
C ILE A 209 13.89 2.20 -16.67
N ALA A 210 14.24 2.30 -17.95
CA ALA A 210 15.44 3.01 -18.38
C ALA A 210 15.26 4.52 -18.17
N ASN A 211 16.37 5.25 -18.06
CA ASN A 211 16.40 6.71 -17.92
C ASN A 211 15.57 7.24 -16.73
N PHE A 212 15.39 6.44 -15.67
CA PHE A 212 14.53 6.75 -14.53
C PHE A 212 14.77 8.17 -13.98
N THR A 213 16.02 8.53 -13.69
CA THR A 213 16.36 9.85 -13.13
C THR A 213 15.95 10.98 -14.07
N SER A 214 16.20 10.85 -15.37
CA SER A 214 15.83 11.87 -16.36
C SER A 214 14.32 11.99 -16.51
N LEU A 215 13.60 10.85 -16.52
CA LEU A 215 12.14 10.84 -16.61
C LEU A 215 11.49 11.46 -15.37
N VAL A 216 11.96 11.10 -14.17
CA VAL A 216 11.46 11.69 -12.92
C VAL A 216 11.80 13.18 -12.84
N HIS A 217 12.99 13.59 -13.28
CA HIS A 217 13.36 15.01 -13.36
C HIS A 217 12.44 15.75 -14.32
N ALA A 218 12.21 15.22 -15.52
CA ALA A 218 11.29 15.84 -16.49
C ALA A 218 9.88 15.92 -15.92
N TYR A 219 9.42 14.88 -15.23
CA TYR A 219 8.11 14.87 -14.61
C TYR A 219 7.98 15.91 -13.49
N ALA A 220 8.98 16.03 -12.62
CA ALA A 220 8.99 17.03 -11.55
C ALA A 220 8.95 18.48 -12.07
N ASN A 221 9.44 18.72 -13.29
CA ASN A 221 9.48 20.03 -13.93
C ASN A 221 8.40 20.24 -15.00
N ALA A 222 7.49 19.27 -15.18
CA ALA A 222 6.36 19.43 -16.06
C ALA A 222 5.40 20.48 -15.45
N VAL A 223 5.55 21.73 -15.88
CA VAL A 223 4.57 22.78 -15.64
C VAL A 223 3.25 22.32 -16.28
N GLU A 224 2.11 22.46 -15.61
CA GLU A 224 0.80 22.16 -16.19
C GLU A 224 0.61 22.96 -17.49
N VAL A 225 0.91 22.37 -18.65
CA VAL A 225 0.65 22.98 -19.97
C VAL A 225 -0.85 22.91 -20.33
N SER A 226 -1.73 22.63 -19.38
CA SER A 226 -3.17 22.46 -19.63
C SER A 226 -4.01 23.51 -18.91
N ALA A 227 -3.83 24.77 -19.27
CA ALA A 227 -4.79 25.83 -19.04
C ALA A 227 -4.76 26.85 -20.18
N THR A 228 -5.16 26.41 -21.38
CA THR A 228 -5.63 27.29 -22.48
C THR A 228 -6.89 26.71 -23.06
#